data_AF-A0A2N9LQD3-F1
#
_entry.id   AF-A0A2N9LQD3-F1
#
_cell.length_a   1.000
_cell.length_b   1.000
_cell.length_c   1.000
_cell.angle_alpha   90.00
_cell.angle_beta   90.00
_cell.angle_gamma   90.00
#
_symmetry.space_group_name_H-M   'P 1'
#
loop_
_entity.id
_entity.type
_entity.pdbx_description
1 polymer ?
#
loop_
_entity_poly.entity_id
_entity_poly.type
_entity_poly.pdbx_seq_one_letter_code
_entity_poly.pdbx_strand_id
1 'polypeptide(L)'
;MLGRFSPGCSGFFLPLVLFGIAPLCSAQQLSDAQTARERTLQTQSFAAEKLWLWQKRLSLQDWNISVEMTRSSDLKPKTLGNIHWDLDKKSAVIHVLDPADYHMPFRDMLKDMEFTVVHELIHLELSPVLSPLPRSDANRVDEEHAVNQMADALLKLDRGQ
;
A
#
# COMPACT_ATOMS: atom_id res chain seq x y z
N MET A 1 -62.44 2.73 69.07
CA MET A 1 -61.50 2.89 70.19
C MET A 1 -60.14 3.26 69.62
N LEU A 2 -59.51 4.28 70.20
CA LEU A 2 -58.21 4.81 69.82
C LEU A 2 -57.09 3.79 70.07
N GLY A 3 -56.11 3.75 69.16
CA GLY A 3 -54.82 3.09 69.38
C GLY A 3 -53.77 3.66 68.41
N ARG A 4 -53.04 4.68 68.87
CA ARG A 4 -51.84 5.23 68.22
C ARG A 4 -50.65 4.30 68.44
N PHE A 5 -49.84 4.08 67.42
CA PHE A 5 -48.37 3.96 67.52
C PHE A 5 -47.73 4.29 66.15
N SER A 6 -46.91 5.35 66.11
CA SER A 6 -45.81 5.60 65.14
C SER A 6 -44.48 5.25 65.87
N PRO A 7 -43.26 5.26 65.26
CA PRO A 7 -42.86 5.70 63.90
C PRO A 7 -41.86 4.73 63.19
N GLY A 8 -41.44 5.06 61.97
CA GLY A 8 -40.31 4.38 61.32
C GLY A 8 -40.00 4.90 59.92
N CYS A 9 -39.21 5.98 59.84
CA CYS A 9 -38.52 6.36 58.61
C CYS A 9 -37.48 5.30 58.23
N SER A 10 -37.50 4.81 57.00
CA SER A 10 -36.27 4.40 56.30
C SER A 10 -36.54 4.34 54.81
N GLY A 11 -35.95 5.28 54.08
CA GLY A 11 -35.99 5.30 52.63
C GLY A 11 -34.95 4.37 52.04
N PHE A 12 -35.26 3.77 50.89
CA PHE A 12 -34.29 3.35 49.89
C PHE A 12 -35.04 3.31 48.55
N PHE A 13 -35.06 4.44 47.83
CA PHE A 13 -35.36 4.42 46.40
C PHE A 13 -34.04 4.20 45.65
N LEU A 14 -34.03 3.13 44.86
CA LEU A 14 -32.93 2.64 44.03
C LEU A 14 -32.25 3.78 43.24
N PRO A 15 -30.91 3.83 43.18
CA PRO A 15 -30.25 4.66 42.20
C PRO A 15 -30.45 4.01 40.82
N LEU A 16 -31.10 4.77 39.93
CA LEU A 16 -31.17 4.52 38.51
C LEU A 16 -29.73 4.40 37.98
N VAL A 17 -29.32 3.19 37.56
CA VAL A 17 -28.05 2.98 36.86
C VAL A 17 -28.15 3.71 35.53
N LEU A 18 -27.52 4.89 35.46
CA LEU A 18 -27.21 5.57 34.20
C LEU A 18 -26.26 4.65 33.42
N PHE A 19 -26.80 3.88 32.47
CA PHE A 19 -26.02 3.30 31.39
C PHE A 19 -25.47 4.45 30.56
N GLY A 20 -24.24 4.87 30.89
CA GLY A 20 -23.45 5.75 30.04
C GLY A 20 -23.23 5.07 28.70
N ILE A 21 -23.83 5.61 27.65
CA ILE A 21 -23.51 5.25 26.27
C ILE A 21 -22.14 5.90 25.98
N ALA A 22 -21.07 5.15 26.22
CA ALA A 22 -19.71 5.50 25.80
C ALA A 22 -19.45 4.99 24.36
N PRO A 23 -18.46 5.56 23.64
CA PRO A 23 -18.55 5.83 22.20
C PRO A 23 -18.14 4.63 21.34
N LEU A 24 -19.11 3.96 20.72
CA LEU A 24 -18.86 2.92 19.71
C LEU A 24 -18.03 3.44 18.53
N CYS A 25 -18.18 4.71 18.13
CA CYS A 25 -17.43 5.28 16.99
C CYS A 25 -15.92 5.32 17.21
N SER A 26 -15.44 5.63 18.41
CA SER A 26 -14.01 5.80 18.66
C SER A 26 -13.24 4.48 18.64
N ALA A 27 -13.86 3.39 19.11
CA ALA A 27 -13.22 2.07 19.12
C ALA A 27 -13.12 1.46 17.72
N GLN A 28 -14.15 1.63 16.89
CA GLN A 28 -14.20 1.10 15.52
C GLN A 28 -13.20 1.82 14.59
N GLN A 29 -13.06 3.14 14.74
CA GLN A 29 -12.08 3.91 13.96
C GLN A 29 -10.62 3.52 14.26
N LEU A 30 -10.32 3.14 15.52
CA LEU A 30 -8.99 2.66 15.90
C LEU A 30 -8.69 1.28 15.33
N SER A 31 -9.65 0.34 15.37
CA SER A 31 -9.47 -0.99 14.78
C SER A 31 -9.32 -0.94 13.25
N ASP A 32 -10.06 -0.06 12.59
CA ASP A 32 -10.00 0.11 11.15
C ASP A 32 -8.66 0.72 10.72
N ALA A 33 -8.16 1.72 11.47
CA ALA A 33 -6.84 2.31 11.24
C ALA A 33 -5.70 1.32 11.51
N GLN A 34 -5.83 0.47 12.53
CA GLN A 34 -4.87 -0.62 12.80
C GLN A 34 -4.84 -1.62 11.65
N THR A 35 -6.00 -2.05 11.18
CA THR A 35 -6.13 -2.99 10.05
C THR A 35 -5.56 -2.40 8.76
N ALA A 36 -5.79 -1.11 8.49
CA ALA A 36 -5.24 -0.42 7.33
C ALA A 36 -3.70 -0.38 7.40
N ARG A 37 -3.14 -0.02 8.56
CA ARG A 37 -1.69 0.00 8.78
C ARG A 37 -1.07 -1.38 8.64
N GLU A 38 -1.69 -2.41 9.21
CA GLU A 38 -1.24 -3.80 9.07
C GLU A 38 -1.22 -4.22 7.60
N ARG A 39 -2.25 -3.85 6.84
CA ARG A 39 -2.31 -4.12 5.41
C ARG A 39 -1.17 -3.44 4.66
N THR A 40 -0.91 -2.15 4.90
CA THR A 40 0.22 -1.42 4.30
C THR A 40 1.56 -2.10 4.62
N LEU A 41 1.78 -2.54 5.86
CA LEU A 41 3.01 -3.25 6.24
C LEU A 41 3.14 -4.61 5.55
N GLN A 42 2.04 -5.36 5.43
CA GLN A 42 2.03 -6.65 4.73
C GLN A 42 2.35 -6.48 3.24
N THR A 43 1.73 -5.50 2.57
CA THR A 43 1.98 -5.25 1.16
C THR A 43 3.36 -4.67 0.89
N GLN A 44 3.88 -3.84 1.81
CA GLN A 44 5.25 -3.36 1.73
C GLN A 44 6.27 -4.51 1.84
N SER A 45 6.04 -5.43 2.78
CA SER A 45 6.89 -6.62 2.94
C SER A 45 6.86 -7.48 1.69
N PHE A 46 5.67 -7.72 1.13
CA PHE A 46 5.50 -8.42 -0.14
C PHE A 46 6.23 -7.72 -1.30
N ALA A 47 6.06 -6.40 -1.45
CA ALA A 47 6.70 -5.63 -2.51
C ALA A 47 8.24 -5.66 -2.37
N ALA A 48 8.76 -5.61 -1.15
CA ALA A 48 10.20 -5.73 -0.88
C ALA A 48 10.76 -7.12 -1.22
N GLU A 49 10.01 -8.19 -0.93
CA GLU A 49 10.37 -9.56 -1.35
C GLU A 49 10.42 -9.68 -2.88
N LYS A 50 9.44 -9.08 -3.58
CA LYS A 50 9.42 -9.06 -5.04
C LYS A 50 10.55 -8.23 -5.62
N LEU A 51 10.84 -7.07 -5.04
CA LEU A 51 12.00 -6.26 -5.41
C LEU A 51 13.28 -7.08 -5.31
N TRP A 52 13.53 -7.73 -4.17
CA TRP A 52 14.73 -8.56 -4.00
C TRP A 52 14.87 -9.65 -5.06
N LEU A 53 13.77 -10.36 -5.35
CA LEU A 53 13.75 -11.42 -6.37
C LEU A 53 14.04 -10.87 -7.78
N TRP A 54 13.35 -9.81 -8.18
CA TRP A 54 13.44 -9.27 -9.53
C TRP A 54 14.70 -8.46 -9.78
N GLN A 55 15.21 -7.75 -8.77
CA GLN A 55 16.53 -7.13 -8.81
C GLN A 55 17.61 -8.17 -9.08
N LYS A 56 17.50 -9.38 -8.50
CA LYS A 56 18.41 -10.49 -8.82
C LYS A 56 18.30 -10.93 -10.28
N ARG A 57 17.07 -11.12 -10.77
CA ARG A 57 16.81 -11.64 -12.13
C ARG A 57 17.19 -10.68 -13.24
N LEU A 58 17.05 -9.39 -12.99
CA LEU A 58 17.38 -8.32 -13.92
C LEU A 58 18.85 -7.86 -13.81
N SER A 59 19.70 -8.55 -13.03
CA SER A 59 21.12 -8.21 -12.89
C SER A 59 21.41 -6.83 -12.25
N LEU A 60 20.47 -6.29 -11.49
CA LEU A 60 20.54 -4.95 -10.85
C LEU A 60 21.15 -4.97 -9.44
N GLN A 61 22.00 -5.95 -9.09
CA GLN A 61 22.49 -6.10 -7.70
C GLN A 61 23.50 -5.04 -7.26
N ASP A 62 24.06 -4.30 -8.20
CA ASP A 62 24.94 -3.15 -7.96
C ASP A 62 24.18 -1.87 -7.62
N TRP A 63 22.85 -1.88 -7.74
CA TRP A 63 21.96 -0.78 -7.35
C TRP A 63 21.48 -0.92 -5.90
N ASN A 64 21.40 0.20 -5.19
CA ASN A 64 20.70 0.31 -3.92
C ASN A 64 19.24 0.72 -4.17
N ILE A 65 18.31 -0.23 -4.14
CA ILE A 65 16.90 -0.01 -4.48
C ILE A 65 16.02 -0.24 -3.24
N SER A 66 15.09 0.68 -2.98
CA SER A 66 14.05 0.52 -1.95
C SER A 66 12.64 0.62 -2.55
N VAL A 67 11.65 0.17 -1.79
CA VAL A 67 10.22 0.30 -2.13
C VAL A 67 9.44 0.98 -1.01
N GLU A 68 8.56 1.89 -1.39
CA GLU A 68 7.71 2.66 -0.47
C GLU A 68 6.24 2.56 -0.91
N MET A 69 5.34 2.39 0.06
CA MET A 69 3.89 2.45 -0.19
C MET A 69 3.46 3.91 -0.18
N THR A 70 2.79 4.37 -1.23
CA THR A 70 2.52 5.79 -1.47
C THR A 70 1.05 6.01 -1.79
N ARG A 71 0.45 7.04 -1.20
CA ARG A 71 -0.95 7.40 -1.45
C ARG A 71 -1.09 7.92 -2.87
N SER A 72 -2.26 7.68 -3.48
CA SER A 72 -2.59 8.15 -4.83
C SER A 72 -2.42 9.66 -5.03
N SER A 73 -2.58 10.46 -3.97
CA SER A 73 -2.36 11.92 -3.99
C SER A 73 -0.93 12.33 -4.28
N ASP A 74 0.03 11.46 -3.94
CA ASP A 74 1.47 11.74 -4.03
C ASP A 74 2.10 11.06 -5.25
N LEU A 75 1.31 10.26 -5.98
CA LEU A 75 1.68 9.67 -7.26
C LEU A 75 1.26 10.56 -8.44
N LYS A 76 1.86 10.31 -9.60
CA LYS A 76 1.37 10.94 -10.83
C LYS A 76 -0.08 10.51 -11.08
N PRO A 77 -0.94 11.42 -11.59
CA PRO A 77 -2.32 11.07 -11.86
C PRO A 77 -2.41 9.83 -12.77
N LYS A 78 -3.25 8.87 -12.36
CA LYS A 78 -3.53 7.63 -13.09
C LYS A 78 -2.32 6.67 -13.22
N THR A 79 -1.38 6.71 -12.28
CA THR A 79 -0.33 5.67 -12.17
C THR A 79 -0.51 4.85 -10.90
N LEU A 80 -0.03 3.60 -10.92
CA LEU A 80 -0.04 2.68 -9.78
C LEU A 80 1.33 2.59 -9.10
N GLY A 81 2.33 3.24 -9.70
CA GLY A 81 3.65 3.45 -9.14
C GLY A 81 4.45 4.45 -9.99
N ASN A 82 5.67 4.68 -9.55
CA ASN A 82 6.74 5.34 -10.30
C ASN A 82 8.08 5.10 -9.59
N ILE A 83 9.17 5.18 -10.35
CA ILE A 83 10.52 5.13 -9.80
C ILE A 83 11.26 6.47 -9.92
N HIS A 84 12.00 6.81 -8.87
CA HIS A 84 12.98 7.88 -8.88
C HIS A 84 14.37 7.27 -8.69
N TRP A 85 15.34 7.66 -9.52
CA TRP A 85 16.69 7.11 -9.46
C TRP A 85 17.78 8.17 -9.67
N ASP A 86 18.97 7.82 -9.21
CA ASP A 86 20.21 8.58 -9.37
C ASP A 86 21.25 7.63 -9.96
N LEU A 87 21.62 7.86 -11.23
CA LEU A 87 22.55 7.00 -11.98
C LEU A 87 23.96 7.05 -11.40
N ASP A 88 24.39 8.21 -10.91
CA ASP A 88 25.74 8.39 -10.36
C ASP A 88 25.89 7.66 -9.02
N LYS A 89 24.83 7.71 -8.19
CA LYS A 89 24.80 7.01 -6.90
C LYS A 89 24.38 5.55 -6.99
N LYS A 90 23.91 5.10 -8.15
CA LYS A 90 23.25 3.81 -8.34
C LYS A 90 22.20 3.53 -7.25
N SER A 91 21.31 4.50 -7.02
CA SER A 91 20.24 4.38 -6.03
C SER A 91 18.88 4.66 -6.65
N ALA A 92 17.85 3.93 -6.21
CA ALA A 92 16.48 4.15 -6.67
C ALA A 92 15.44 3.90 -5.57
N VAL A 93 14.32 4.60 -5.65
CA VAL A 93 13.14 4.40 -4.80
C VAL A 93 11.94 4.14 -5.71
N ILE A 94 11.35 2.96 -5.57
CA ILE A 94 10.11 2.58 -6.24
C ILE A 94 8.95 2.93 -5.32
N HIS A 95 8.07 3.80 -5.77
CA HIS A 95 6.80 4.08 -5.08
C HIS A 95 5.73 3.18 -5.69
N VAL A 96 5.00 2.48 -4.83
CA VAL A 96 3.87 1.62 -5.22
C VAL A 96 2.63 2.13 -4.52
N LEU A 97 1.49 2.13 -5.21
CA LEU A 97 0.23 2.57 -4.64
C LEU A 97 -0.07 1.85 -3.31
N ASP A 98 -0.45 2.62 -2.30
CA ASP A 98 -0.81 2.10 -0.99
C ASP A 98 -2.12 1.27 -1.07
N PRO A 99 -2.22 0.12 -0.37
CA PRO A 99 -3.38 -0.77 -0.46
C PRO A 99 -4.71 -0.12 -0.05
N ALA A 100 -4.72 0.97 0.70
CA ALA A 100 -5.97 1.65 1.04
C ALA A 100 -6.53 2.47 -0.13
N ASP A 101 -5.79 2.64 -1.23
CA ASP A 101 -6.26 3.32 -2.45
C ASP A 101 -6.57 2.34 -3.61
N TYR A 102 -6.36 1.03 -3.39
CA TYR A 102 -6.80 -0.01 -4.33
C TYR A 102 -8.29 -0.32 -4.19
N HIS A 103 -8.93 -0.56 -5.33
CA HIS A 103 -10.35 -0.89 -5.42
C HIS A 103 -10.55 -2.30 -6.02
N MET A 104 -9.79 -3.28 -5.52
CA MET A 104 -9.80 -4.65 -6.04
C MET A 104 -9.51 -5.71 -4.96
N PRO A 105 -9.75 -7.01 -5.22
CA PRO A 105 -9.42 -8.07 -4.27
C PRO A 105 -7.94 -8.12 -3.92
N PHE A 106 -7.62 -8.43 -2.65
CA PHE A 106 -6.26 -8.42 -2.12
C PHE A 106 -5.25 -9.22 -2.96
N ARG A 107 -5.64 -10.40 -3.46
CA ARG A 107 -4.76 -11.24 -4.29
C ARG A 107 -4.41 -10.59 -5.63
N ASP A 108 -5.36 -9.90 -6.24
CA ASP A 108 -5.13 -9.26 -7.54
C ASP A 108 -4.35 -7.96 -7.35
N MET A 109 -4.59 -7.24 -6.26
CA MET A 109 -3.74 -6.13 -5.82
C MET A 109 -2.27 -6.55 -5.64
N LEU A 110 -2.00 -7.70 -5.00
CA LEU A 110 -0.61 -8.18 -4.88
C LEU A 110 0.05 -8.48 -6.24
N LYS A 111 -0.71 -9.01 -7.21
CA LYS A 111 -0.17 -9.22 -8.58
C LYS A 111 0.13 -7.90 -9.26
N ASP A 112 -0.71 -6.89 -9.06
CA ASP A 112 -0.54 -5.56 -9.62
C ASP A 112 0.67 -4.82 -8.99
N MET A 113 0.86 -4.97 -7.68
CA MET A 113 2.06 -4.49 -6.99
C MET A 113 3.34 -5.19 -7.49
N GLU A 114 3.30 -6.51 -7.69
CA GLU A 114 4.42 -7.24 -8.31
C GLU A 114 4.69 -6.73 -9.73
N PHE A 115 3.65 -6.54 -10.54
CA PHE A 115 3.77 -5.99 -11.89
C PHE A 115 4.42 -4.61 -11.86
N THR A 116 3.95 -3.72 -10.98
CA THR A 116 4.51 -2.37 -10.79
C THR A 116 6.00 -2.46 -10.46
N VAL A 117 6.41 -3.28 -9.48
CA VAL A 117 7.83 -3.42 -9.13
C VAL A 117 8.67 -3.89 -10.33
N VAL A 118 8.19 -4.87 -11.10
CA VAL A 118 8.91 -5.36 -12.29
C VAL A 118 8.98 -4.30 -13.38
N HIS A 119 7.88 -3.62 -13.65
CA HIS A 119 7.77 -2.54 -14.63
C HIS A 119 8.80 -1.43 -14.33
N GLU A 120 8.84 -0.96 -13.09
CA GLU A 120 9.76 0.09 -12.66
C GLU A 120 11.24 -0.35 -12.70
N LEU A 121 11.54 -1.62 -12.38
CA LEU A 121 12.90 -2.16 -12.51
C LEU A 121 13.37 -2.24 -13.96
N ILE A 122 12.46 -2.52 -14.90
CA ILE A 122 12.79 -2.52 -16.33
C ILE A 122 13.08 -1.09 -16.80
N HIS A 123 12.31 -0.09 -16.38
CA HIS A 123 12.66 1.31 -16.63
C HIS A 123 14.06 1.65 -16.11
N LEU A 124 14.42 1.19 -14.90
CA LEU A 124 15.74 1.40 -14.34
C LEU A 124 16.85 0.78 -15.19
N GLU A 125 16.70 -0.48 -15.60
CA GLU A 125 17.66 -1.21 -16.43
C GLU A 125 17.86 -0.56 -17.81
N LEU A 126 16.78 -0.05 -18.41
CA LEU A 126 16.83 0.61 -19.71
C LEU A 126 17.36 2.06 -19.62
N SER A 127 17.36 2.65 -18.43
CA SER A 127 17.68 4.07 -18.25
C SER A 127 19.07 4.50 -18.77
N PRO A 128 20.16 3.71 -18.69
CA PRO A 128 21.45 4.10 -19.25
C PRO A 128 21.45 4.19 -20.78
N VAL A 129 20.58 3.42 -21.44
CA VAL A 129 20.46 3.37 -22.90
C VAL A 129 19.47 4.43 -23.41
N LEU A 130 18.39 4.67 -22.67
CA LEU A 130 17.32 5.58 -23.08
C LEU A 130 17.55 7.03 -22.67
N SER A 131 18.25 7.29 -21.57
CA SER A 131 18.50 8.65 -21.08
C SER A 131 19.22 9.60 -22.06
N PRO A 132 20.13 9.15 -22.95
CA PRO A 132 20.76 10.03 -23.95
C PRO A 132 19.86 10.33 -25.16
N LEU A 133 18.75 9.62 -25.34
CA LEU A 133 17.88 9.77 -26.51
C LEU A 133 16.94 10.97 -26.38
N PRO A 134 16.54 11.61 -27.50
CA PRO A 134 15.55 12.68 -27.47
C PRO A 134 14.21 12.20 -26.88
N ARG A 135 13.71 12.93 -25.88
CA ARG A 135 12.39 12.67 -25.31
C ARG A 135 11.30 13.38 -26.11
N SER A 136 10.31 12.61 -26.56
CA SER A 136 9.06 13.09 -27.15
C SER A 136 7.89 12.32 -26.52
N ASP A 137 6.68 12.84 -26.60
CA ASP A 137 5.50 12.13 -26.07
C ASP A 137 5.27 10.80 -26.80
N ALA A 138 5.52 10.74 -28.11
CA ALA A 138 5.41 9.51 -28.88
C ALA A 138 6.44 8.46 -28.41
N ASN A 139 7.71 8.86 -28.25
CA ASN A 139 8.75 7.96 -27.77
C ASN A 139 8.43 7.43 -26.36
N ARG A 140 7.85 8.27 -25.50
CA ARG A 140 7.44 7.85 -24.16
C ARG A 140 6.31 6.83 -24.20
N VAL A 141 5.32 7.00 -25.07
CA VAL A 141 4.24 6.01 -25.23
C VAL A 141 4.78 4.66 -25.71
N ASP A 142 5.71 4.67 -26.65
CA ASP A 142 6.34 3.46 -27.18
C ASP A 142 7.21 2.77 -26.12
N GLU A 143 7.97 3.54 -25.33
CA GLU A 143 8.76 3.02 -24.19
C GLU A 143 7.86 2.34 -23.16
N GLU A 144 6.83 3.03 -22.68
CA GLU A 144 5.85 2.49 -21.71
C GLU A 144 5.17 1.23 -22.25
N HIS A 145 4.83 1.20 -23.54
CA HIS A 145 4.25 0.02 -24.18
C HIS A 145 5.22 -1.17 -24.17
N ALA A 146 6.47 -0.95 -24.55
CA ALA A 146 7.50 -1.98 -24.56
C ALA A 146 7.78 -2.50 -23.14
N VAL A 147 7.92 -1.61 -22.16
CA VAL A 147 8.13 -1.98 -20.75
C VAL A 147 6.96 -2.81 -20.22
N ASN A 148 5.72 -2.43 -20.53
CA ASN A 148 4.54 -3.21 -20.15
C ASN A 148 4.55 -4.63 -20.73
N GLN A 149 4.90 -4.78 -22.02
CA GLN A 149 4.99 -6.09 -22.65
C GLN A 149 6.11 -6.94 -22.04
N MET A 150 7.27 -6.34 -21.74
CA MET A 150 8.39 -7.03 -21.11
C MET A 150 8.03 -7.50 -19.70
N ALA A 151 7.41 -6.64 -18.88
CA ALA A 151 6.97 -6.99 -17.54
C ALA A 151 5.97 -8.16 -17.55
N ASP A 152 4.96 -8.09 -18.42
CA ASP A 152 3.97 -9.16 -18.59
C ASP A 152 4.63 -10.48 -19.04
N ALA A 153 5.51 -10.43 -20.04
CA ALA A 153 6.22 -11.61 -20.54
C ALA A 153 7.11 -12.26 -19.46
N LEU A 154 7.85 -11.46 -18.69
CA LEU A 154 8.69 -11.96 -17.61
C LEU A 154 7.85 -12.61 -16.50
N LEU A 155 6.72 -12.01 -16.14
CA LEU A 155 5.82 -12.56 -15.13
C LEU A 155 5.12 -13.83 -15.60
N LYS A 156 4.77 -13.95 -16.88
CA LYS A 156 4.26 -15.19 -17.47
C LYS A 156 5.32 -16.29 -17.43
N LEU A 157 6.55 -15.97 -17.82
CA LEU A 157 7.68 -16.91 -17.78
C LEU A 157 7.94 -17.41 -16.36
N ASP A 158 7.91 -16.54 -15.35
CA ASP A 158 8.03 -16.92 -13.93
C ASP A 158 6.94 -17.90 -13.48
N ARG A 159 5.74 -17.76 -14.04
CA ARG A 159 4.57 -18.59 -13.73
C ARG A 159 4.50 -19.85 -14.60
N GLY A 160 5.48 -20.08 -15.48
CA GLY A 160 5.52 -21.21 -16.41
C GLY A 160 4.44 -21.17 -17.50
N GLN A 161 4.05 -19.96 -17.93
CA GLN A 161 3.02 -19.70 -18.95
C GLN A 161 3.63 -19.30 -20.29
#